data_AF-A0A9R0VDW5-F1
#
_entry.id   AF-A0A9R0VDW5-F1
#
_cell.length_a   1.000
_cell.length_b   1.000
_cell.length_c   1.000
_cell.angle_alpha   90.00
_cell.angle_beta   90.00
_cell.angle_gamma   90.00
#
_symmetry.space_group_name_H-M   'P 1'
#
loop_
_entity.id
_entity.type
_entity.pdbx_description
1 polymer ?
#
loop_
_entity_poly.entity_id
_entity_poly.type
_entity_poly.pdbx_seq_one_letter_code
_entity_poly.pdbx_strand_id
1 'polypeptide(L)'
;MHRSYILLMLALQAALLVAGDVDAILLPSQGQVADEAAMAAKKRPWKCCDQAVCTRSIPPICRCMDQVFECPSTCKACGPSVGDPSRRVCQDQYVGDPGPICSPWDCCDLPLCTRSNPPTCQCMDEVDKCAPTCKTCLPSRSRPSLRLCIDRYFGPFPPACTPSEAVAAGGN
;
A
#
# COMPACT_ATOMS: atom_id res chain seq x y z
N MET A 1 -5.90 -75.11 -23.95
CA MET A 1 -4.88 -75.46 -24.96
C MET A 1 -4.32 -74.15 -25.52
N HIS A 2 -3.05 -73.85 -25.20
CA HIS A 2 -2.28 -72.78 -25.83
C HIS A 2 -1.79 -73.23 -27.21
N ARG A 3 -1.87 -72.37 -28.22
CA ARG A 3 -1.17 -72.34 -29.53
C ARG A 3 -1.81 -71.18 -30.32
N SER A 4 -1.15 -70.23 -30.94
CA SER A 4 0.26 -70.04 -31.24
C SER A 4 0.48 -68.56 -31.45
N TYR A 5 1.50 -68.06 -30.76
CA TYR A 5 2.17 -66.81 -31.03
C TYR A 5 2.88 -66.89 -32.39
N ILE A 6 3.01 -65.73 -33.05
CA ILE A 6 4.04 -65.39 -34.05
C ILE A 6 3.70 -65.77 -35.51
N LEU A 7 3.67 -64.70 -36.33
CA LEU A 7 4.00 -64.59 -37.76
C LEU A 7 2.85 -64.12 -38.67
N LEU A 8 2.61 -62.81 -38.71
CA LEU A 8 2.77 -62.05 -39.96
C LEU A 8 2.83 -60.54 -39.66
N MET A 9 4.05 -60.04 -39.47
CA MET A 9 4.40 -58.64 -39.66
C MET A 9 4.42 -58.36 -41.16
N LEU A 10 3.66 -57.36 -41.65
CA LEU A 10 3.82 -56.64 -42.93
C LEU A 10 2.83 -55.47 -42.90
N ALA A 11 3.19 -54.31 -42.32
CA ALA A 11 3.79 -53.17 -43.01
C ALA A 11 2.90 -52.57 -44.12
N LEU A 12 2.28 -51.40 -43.89
CA LEU A 12 2.58 -50.14 -44.60
C LEU A 12 1.80 -48.95 -44.00
N GLN A 13 2.42 -47.77 -44.06
CA GLN A 13 2.14 -46.56 -43.31
C GLN A 13 1.01 -45.66 -43.86
N ALA A 14 0.54 -44.81 -42.93
CA ALA A 14 0.12 -43.42 -43.08
C ALA A 14 -1.25 -43.07 -43.69
N ALA A 15 -2.15 -42.58 -42.82
CA ALA A 15 -2.71 -41.23 -42.97
C ALA A 15 -3.22 -40.75 -41.61
N LEU A 16 -2.70 -39.61 -41.17
CA LEU A 16 -3.19 -38.81 -40.05
C LEU A 16 -4.63 -38.36 -40.31
N LEU A 17 -5.54 -38.61 -39.37
CA LEU A 17 -6.69 -37.73 -39.15
C LEU A 17 -6.88 -37.55 -37.64
N VAL A 18 -6.64 -36.31 -37.24
CA VAL A 18 -6.81 -35.76 -35.90
C VAL A 18 -8.30 -35.54 -35.67
N ALA A 19 -8.83 -36.13 -34.61
CA ALA A 19 -9.95 -35.58 -33.86
C ALA A 19 -9.73 -35.96 -32.40
N GLY A 20 -8.98 -35.11 -31.69
CA GLY A 20 -8.77 -35.27 -30.27
C GLY A 20 -10.09 -35.07 -29.53
N ASP A 21 -10.52 -36.11 -28.84
CA ASP A 21 -11.51 -36.00 -27.77
C ASP A 21 -10.80 -35.26 -26.62
N VAL A 22 -11.01 -33.94 -26.56
CA VAL A 22 -10.53 -33.12 -25.45
C VAL A 22 -11.46 -33.35 -24.28
N ASP A 23 -11.04 -34.27 -23.42
CA ASP A 23 -11.46 -34.33 -22.02
C ASP A 23 -11.43 -32.91 -21.47
N ALA A 24 -12.61 -32.34 -21.26
CA ALA A 24 -12.75 -31.01 -20.69
C ALA A 24 -12.36 -31.11 -19.21
N ILE A 25 -11.07 -30.92 -18.94
CA ILE A 25 -10.57 -30.63 -17.60
C ILE A 25 -11.25 -29.32 -17.17
N LEU A 26 -12.35 -29.46 -16.44
CA LEU A 26 -13.01 -28.35 -15.74
C LEU A 26 -12.04 -27.85 -14.66
N LEU A 27 -11.21 -26.88 -15.00
CA LEU A 27 -10.56 -26.04 -14.00
C LEU A 27 -11.66 -25.25 -13.26
N PRO A 28 -11.79 -25.36 -11.93
CA PRO A 28 -12.72 -24.53 -11.18
C PRO A 28 -12.22 -23.08 -11.18
N SER A 29 -12.68 -22.29 -12.14
CA SER A 29 -12.37 -20.86 -12.28
C SER A 29 -13.15 -19.96 -11.29
N GLN A 30 -13.71 -20.50 -10.21
CA GLN A 30 -14.61 -19.75 -9.31
C GLN A 30 -14.20 -19.78 -7.82
N GLY A 31 -12.92 -19.98 -7.52
CA GLY A 31 -12.42 -19.93 -6.14
C GLY A 31 -11.97 -18.54 -5.65
N GLN A 32 -11.61 -17.61 -6.54
CA GLN A 32 -10.83 -16.42 -6.13
C GLN A 32 -11.66 -15.19 -5.73
N VAL A 33 -12.95 -15.13 -6.04
CA VAL A 33 -13.74 -13.91 -5.79
C VAL A 33 -14.29 -13.86 -4.35
N ALA A 34 -14.46 -15.02 -3.71
CA ALA A 34 -14.96 -15.10 -2.34
C ALA A 34 -13.89 -14.72 -1.31
N ASP A 35 -12.63 -15.07 -1.55
CA ASP A 35 -11.52 -14.78 -0.62
C ASP A 35 -11.06 -13.31 -0.66
N GLU A 36 -11.09 -12.65 -1.82
CA GLU A 36 -10.82 -11.21 -1.94
C GLU A 36 -11.82 -10.37 -1.11
N ALA A 37 -13.11 -10.69 -1.21
CA ALA A 37 -14.16 -9.99 -0.48
C ALA A 37 -14.11 -10.30 1.04
N ALA A 38 -13.71 -11.51 1.44
CA ALA A 38 -13.57 -11.89 2.83
C ALA A 38 -12.32 -11.26 3.50
N MET A 39 -11.22 -11.05 2.77
CA MET A 39 -10.04 -10.33 3.26
C MET A 39 -10.31 -8.83 3.44
N ALA A 40 -11.13 -8.23 2.57
CA ALA A 40 -11.59 -6.85 2.70
C ALA A 40 -12.55 -6.61 3.89
N ALA A 41 -13.12 -7.67 4.47
CA ALA A 41 -14.09 -7.56 5.58
C ALA A 41 -13.44 -7.19 6.92
N LYS A 42 -12.11 -7.30 7.05
CA LYS A 42 -11.43 -6.90 8.29
C LYS A 42 -11.35 -5.38 8.34
N LYS A 43 -11.93 -4.77 9.37
CA LYS A 43 -11.82 -3.32 9.57
C LYS A 43 -10.36 -2.94 9.85
N ARG A 44 -9.91 -1.86 9.22
CA ARG A 44 -8.56 -1.34 9.40
C ARG A 44 -8.28 -0.95 10.87
N PRO A 45 -7.07 -1.19 11.42
CA PRO A 45 -6.75 -0.87 12.81
C PRO A 45 -6.58 0.63 13.10
N TRP A 46 -6.53 1.46 12.06
CA TRP A 46 -6.38 2.92 12.13
C TRP A 46 -7.32 3.62 11.15
N LYS A 47 -7.61 4.91 11.42
CA LYS A 47 -8.48 5.73 10.56
C LYS A 47 -7.72 6.30 9.37
N CYS A 48 -6.54 6.84 9.63
CA CYS A 48 -5.56 7.38 8.69
C CYS A 48 -4.16 6.90 9.10
N CYS A 49 -3.17 7.03 8.21
CA CYS A 49 -1.78 6.70 8.52
C CYS A 49 -0.81 7.55 7.69
N ASP A 50 0.10 8.29 8.34
CA ASP A 50 1.13 9.08 7.65
C ASP A 50 2.29 8.21 7.16
N GLN A 51 2.69 7.23 7.97
CA GLN A 51 3.86 6.37 7.73
C GLN A 51 3.42 4.93 7.48
N ALA A 52 2.59 4.72 6.46
CA ALA A 52 2.18 3.39 6.03
C ALA A 52 3.33 2.66 5.32
N VAL A 53 3.71 1.49 5.83
CA VAL A 53 4.66 0.58 5.16
C VAL A 53 3.89 -0.60 4.61
N CYS A 54 3.85 -0.73 3.28
CA CYS A 54 3.06 -1.73 2.59
C CYS A 54 3.88 -2.59 1.64
N THR A 55 3.49 -3.85 1.45
CA THR A 55 4.00 -4.69 0.36
C THR A 55 3.49 -4.20 -0.99
N ARG A 56 4.25 -4.44 -2.06
CA ARG A 56 3.84 -4.15 -3.45
C ARG A 56 3.00 -5.30 -4.03
N SER A 57 2.01 -5.78 -3.27
CA SER A 57 1.09 -6.86 -3.66
C SER A 57 -0.34 -6.32 -3.83
N ILE A 58 -1.24 -7.13 -4.42
CA ILE A 58 -2.66 -6.82 -4.54
C ILE A 58 -3.45 -7.96 -3.87
N PRO A 59 -4.19 -7.71 -2.76
CA PRO A 59 -4.15 -6.48 -1.95
C PRO A 59 -2.79 -6.29 -1.25
N PRO A 60 -2.43 -5.05 -0.88
CA PRO A 60 -1.20 -4.78 -0.14
C PRO A 60 -1.33 -5.25 1.31
N ILE A 61 -0.21 -5.61 1.91
CA ILE A 61 -0.10 -5.94 3.32
C ILE A 61 0.60 -4.75 4.00
N CYS A 62 -0.11 -4.04 4.86
CA CYS A 62 0.30 -2.77 5.43
C CYS A 62 0.46 -2.82 6.95
N ARG A 63 1.41 -2.04 7.46
CA ARG A 63 1.54 -1.68 8.88
C ARG A 63 1.63 -0.17 8.99
N CYS A 64 0.92 0.41 9.95
CA CYS A 64 1.03 1.84 10.22
C CYS A 64 2.14 2.10 11.23
N MET A 65 3.15 2.85 10.81
CA MET A 65 4.28 3.18 11.66
C MET A 65 4.09 4.50 12.40
N ASP A 66 2.89 5.06 12.46
CA ASP A 66 2.64 6.30 13.20
C ASP A 66 2.84 6.12 14.70
N GLN A 67 3.45 7.13 15.32
CA GLN A 67 3.63 7.15 16.77
C GLN A 67 2.28 7.33 17.44
N VAL A 68 1.99 6.45 18.39
CA VAL A 68 0.79 6.55 19.23
C VAL A 68 1.20 6.81 20.67
N PHE A 69 0.57 7.79 21.29
CA PHE A 69 0.76 8.10 22.71
C PHE A 69 -0.14 7.23 23.59
N GLU A 70 -1.32 6.90 23.07
CA GLU A 70 -2.27 5.95 23.66
C GLU A 70 -2.63 4.90 22.61
N CYS A 71 -2.85 3.65 23.03
CA CYS A 71 -3.18 2.61 22.07
C CYS A 71 -4.61 2.79 21.57
N PRO A 72 -4.84 3.00 20.24
CA PRO A 72 -6.18 3.17 19.71
C PRO A 72 -7.03 1.92 19.96
N SER A 73 -8.31 2.08 20.28
CA SER A 73 -9.22 0.94 20.51
C SER A 73 -9.43 0.05 19.29
N THR A 74 -9.13 0.56 18.10
CA THR A 74 -9.15 -0.20 16.84
C THR A 74 -7.88 -1.02 16.62
N CYS A 75 -6.81 -0.76 17.37
CA CYS A 75 -5.57 -1.51 17.35
C CYS A 75 -5.59 -2.58 18.44
N LYS A 76 -5.30 -3.84 18.09
CA LYS A 76 -5.29 -4.95 19.05
C LYS A 76 -4.08 -4.91 19.96
N ALA A 77 -2.91 -4.55 19.43
CA ALA A 77 -1.68 -4.48 20.22
C ALA A 77 -0.81 -3.28 19.84
N CYS A 78 -0.38 -2.51 20.83
CA CYS A 78 0.61 -1.46 20.66
C CYS A 78 1.92 -1.82 21.37
N GLY A 79 3.03 -1.60 20.68
CA GLY A 79 4.36 -1.98 21.16
C GLY A 79 5.44 -1.03 20.65
N PRO A 80 6.68 -1.20 21.11
CA PRO A 80 7.81 -0.42 20.62
C PRO A 80 7.99 -0.57 19.11
N SER A 81 8.38 0.50 18.44
CA SER A 81 8.77 0.46 17.03
C SER A 81 10.13 -0.23 16.89
N VAL A 82 10.35 -0.93 15.77
CA VAL A 82 11.60 -1.70 15.55
C VAL A 82 12.83 -0.79 15.50
N GLY A 83 12.69 0.45 14.98
CA GLY A 83 13.79 1.40 14.86
C GLY A 83 14.01 2.29 16.09
N ASP A 84 13.01 2.40 16.97
CA ASP A 84 13.06 3.24 18.16
C ASP A 84 12.17 2.62 19.26
N PRO A 85 12.77 1.99 20.30
CA PRO A 85 12.02 1.39 21.39
C PRO A 85 11.25 2.39 22.26
N SER A 86 11.65 3.67 22.26
CA SER A 86 10.94 4.73 23.00
C SER A 86 9.63 5.14 22.33
N ARG A 87 9.51 4.83 21.04
CA ARG A 87 8.36 5.13 20.20
C ARG A 87 7.39 3.96 20.18
N ARG A 88 6.14 4.18 20.61
CA ARG A 88 5.08 3.17 20.51
C ARG A 88 4.30 3.33 19.20
N VAL A 89 3.98 2.21 18.56
CA VAL A 89 3.19 2.15 17.32
C VAL A 89 2.13 1.06 17.44
N CYS A 90 1.10 1.12 16.60
CA CYS A 90 0.19 -0.01 16.43
C CYS A 90 0.94 -1.16 15.72
N GLN A 91 0.92 -2.36 16.29
CA GLN A 91 1.66 -3.51 15.77
C GLN A 91 0.85 -4.32 14.76
N ASP A 92 -0.46 -4.09 14.70
CA ASP A 92 -1.38 -4.80 13.83
C ASP A 92 -0.99 -4.66 12.36
N GLN A 93 -1.03 -5.80 11.67
CA GLN A 93 -0.91 -5.87 10.22
C GLN A 93 -2.31 -5.86 9.61
N TYR A 94 -2.45 -5.12 8.53
CA TYR A 94 -3.68 -4.99 7.76
C TYR A 94 -3.47 -5.47 6.33
N VAL A 95 -4.46 -6.13 5.74
CA VAL A 95 -4.45 -6.54 4.33
C VAL A 95 -5.50 -5.68 3.63
N GLY A 96 -5.06 -4.83 2.69
CA GLY A 96 -5.89 -3.84 2.01
C GLY A 96 -5.29 -2.43 2.05
N ASP A 97 -6.04 -1.48 1.48
CA ASP A 97 -5.64 -0.08 1.37
C ASP A 97 -5.36 0.57 2.76
N PRO A 98 -4.17 1.18 2.96
CA PRO A 98 -3.78 1.74 4.26
C PRO A 98 -4.65 2.93 4.69
N GLY A 99 -5.45 3.50 3.79
CA GLY A 99 -6.26 4.67 4.03
C GLY A 99 -5.55 5.97 3.72
N PRO A 100 -6.23 7.10 3.97
CA PRO A 100 -5.64 8.41 3.76
C PRO A 100 -4.54 8.69 4.78
N ILE A 101 -3.69 9.67 4.46
CA ILE A 101 -2.79 10.29 5.42
C ILE A 101 -3.57 11.05 6.50
N CYS A 102 -2.93 11.28 7.64
CA CYS A 102 -3.47 12.11 8.71
C CYS A 102 -3.04 13.57 8.55
N SER A 103 -1.84 13.82 8.03
CA SER A 103 -1.29 15.16 7.86
C SER A 103 -2.13 16.02 6.91
N PRO A 104 -2.25 17.33 7.17
CA PRO A 104 -2.98 18.29 6.33
C PRO A 104 -2.33 18.59 4.97
N TRP A 105 -1.24 17.92 4.62
CA TRP A 105 -0.50 18.05 3.36
C TRP A 105 0.14 16.70 3.01
N ASP A 106 0.16 16.37 1.72
CA ASP A 106 0.79 15.12 1.21
C ASP A 106 2.31 15.17 1.29
N CYS A 107 2.89 16.35 1.06
CA CYS A 107 4.31 16.66 1.14
C CYS A 107 4.48 18.15 1.50
N CYS A 108 5.70 18.56 1.86
CA CYS A 108 6.02 19.96 2.13
C CYS A 108 7.51 20.27 1.87
N ASP A 109 7.79 21.25 1.02
CA ASP A 109 9.16 21.71 0.74
C ASP A 109 9.62 22.81 1.72
N LEU A 110 8.69 23.60 2.26
CA LEU A 110 8.98 24.67 3.23
C LEU A 110 8.33 24.42 4.60
N PRO A 111 8.71 23.36 5.35
CA PRO A 111 8.15 23.09 6.67
C PRO A 111 8.77 23.98 7.75
N LEU A 112 7.92 24.58 8.59
CA LEU A 112 8.31 25.26 9.84
C LEU A 112 7.91 24.40 11.04
N CYS A 113 8.89 23.74 11.66
CA CYS A 113 8.67 22.75 12.71
C CYS A 113 9.31 23.14 14.05
N THR A 114 8.71 22.69 15.15
CA THR A 114 9.36 22.69 16.47
C THR A 114 10.51 21.68 16.54
N ARG A 115 11.34 21.77 17.58
CA ARG A 115 12.47 20.84 17.81
C ARG A 115 12.08 19.55 18.57
N SER A 116 10.79 19.32 18.83
CA SER A 116 10.32 18.11 19.50
C SER A 116 10.31 16.91 18.53
N ASN A 117 10.25 15.70 19.09
CA ASN A 117 10.06 14.48 18.31
C ASN A 117 8.86 13.69 18.90
N PRO A 118 7.69 13.65 18.23
CA PRO A 118 7.41 14.29 16.94
C PRO A 118 7.33 15.83 17.04
N PRO A 119 7.60 16.57 15.95
CA PRO A 119 7.43 18.02 15.91
C PRO A 119 5.96 18.44 15.76
N THR A 120 5.69 19.70 16.06
CA THR A 120 4.54 20.42 15.52
C THR A 120 5.01 21.24 14.33
N CYS A 121 4.49 20.94 13.15
CA CYS A 121 4.86 21.57 11.88
C CYS A 121 3.72 22.40 11.29
N GLN A 122 4.08 23.44 10.55
CA GLN A 122 3.23 24.17 9.62
C GLN A 122 3.91 24.17 8.25
N CYS A 123 3.16 23.95 7.17
CA CYS A 123 3.71 23.98 5.82
C CYS A 123 3.50 25.35 5.17
N MET A 124 4.58 25.95 4.65
CA MET A 124 4.53 27.27 4.00
C MET A 124 4.42 27.21 2.48
N ASP A 125 4.16 26.04 1.92
CA ASP A 125 4.03 25.85 0.47
C ASP A 125 2.78 26.56 -0.07
N GLU A 126 2.95 27.30 -1.16
CA GLU A 126 1.85 27.85 -1.94
C GLU A 126 1.49 26.86 -3.06
N VAL A 127 0.32 26.25 -2.96
CA VAL A 127 -0.14 25.15 -3.82
C VAL A 127 -1.37 25.54 -4.62
N ASP A 128 -1.63 24.92 -5.76
CA ASP A 128 -2.85 25.18 -6.53
C ASP A 128 -4.12 24.79 -5.74
N LYS A 129 -4.03 23.68 -4.98
CA LYS A 129 -5.11 23.16 -4.15
C LYS A 129 -4.54 22.51 -2.89
N CYS A 130 -5.12 22.83 -1.74
CA CYS A 130 -4.77 22.15 -0.50
C CYS A 130 -5.23 20.68 -0.51
N ALA A 131 -4.52 19.83 0.23
CA ALA A 131 -4.92 18.45 0.47
C ALA A 131 -6.30 18.39 1.16
N PRO A 132 -7.08 17.31 0.97
CA PRO A 132 -8.42 17.16 1.55
C PRO A 132 -8.40 17.10 3.09
N THR A 133 -7.25 16.79 3.67
CA THR A 133 -7.00 16.75 5.12
C THR A 133 -6.72 18.13 5.73
N CYS A 134 -6.43 19.14 4.90
CA CYS A 134 -6.27 20.52 5.36
C CYS A 134 -7.64 21.10 5.76
N LYS A 135 -7.77 21.56 7.00
CA LYS A 135 -8.99 22.18 7.52
C LYS A 135 -9.12 23.64 7.08
N THR A 136 -8.01 24.37 7.07
CA THR A 136 -8.01 25.82 6.79
C THR A 136 -7.14 26.16 5.57
N CYS A 137 -7.78 26.25 4.40
CA CYS A 137 -7.13 26.54 3.12
C CYS A 137 -7.46 27.95 2.64
N LEU A 138 -6.49 28.86 2.67
CA LEU A 138 -6.66 30.27 2.35
C LEU A 138 -5.96 30.65 1.05
N PRO A 139 -6.40 31.69 0.32
CA PRO A 139 -5.65 32.21 -0.82
C PRO A 139 -4.29 32.76 -0.38
N SER A 140 -3.26 32.56 -1.18
CA SER A 140 -1.96 33.19 -0.95
C SER A 140 -2.05 34.70 -1.17
N ARG A 141 -1.35 35.46 -0.32
CA ARG A 141 -1.20 36.91 -0.47
C ARG A 141 -0.21 37.27 -1.59
N SER A 142 0.82 36.47 -1.80
CA SER A 142 1.87 36.74 -2.78
C SER A 142 1.46 36.32 -4.19
N ARG A 143 0.69 35.23 -4.29
CA ARG A 143 0.20 34.63 -5.53
C ARG A 143 -1.29 34.31 -5.38
N PRO A 144 -2.20 35.23 -5.75
CA PRO A 144 -3.65 35.06 -5.52
C PRO A 144 -4.29 33.83 -6.17
N SER A 145 -3.65 33.23 -7.18
CA SER A 145 -4.09 31.98 -7.80
C SER A 145 -3.79 30.74 -6.95
N LEU A 146 -2.87 30.85 -5.99
CA LEU A 146 -2.43 29.75 -5.14
C LEU A 146 -3.13 29.80 -3.78
N ARG A 147 -2.99 28.70 -3.04
CA ARG A 147 -3.55 28.45 -1.72
C ARG A 147 -2.45 28.11 -0.74
N LEU A 148 -2.71 28.38 0.54
CA LEU A 148 -1.85 28.02 1.65
C LEU A 148 -2.69 27.27 2.69
N CYS A 149 -2.20 26.11 3.13
CA CYS A 149 -2.77 25.43 4.29
C CYS A 149 -2.14 26.01 5.56
N ILE A 150 -2.95 26.63 6.43
CA ILE A 150 -2.42 27.27 7.65
C ILE A 150 -2.52 26.39 8.89
N ASP A 151 -2.97 25.15 8.75
CA ASP A 151 -3.07 24.19 9.84
C ASP A 151 -1.72 23.92 10.49
N ARG A 152 -1.73 23.62 11.79
CA ARG A 152 -0.56 23.09 12.50
C ARG A 152 -0.80 21.63 12.80
N TYR A 153 0.20 20.80 12.56
CA TYR A 153 0.11 19.36 12.70
C TYR A 153 1.19 18.83 13.64
N PHE A 154 0.79 18.03 14.63
CA PHE A 154 1.71 17.34 15.53
C PHE A 154 1.86 15.90 15.06
N GLY A 155 3.04 15.55 14.56
CA GLY A 155 3.26 14.27 13.89
C GLY A 155 4.64 14.20 13.24
N PRO A 156 4.89 13.20 12.38
CA PRO A 156 6.18 13.06 11.70
C PRO A 156 6.51 14.30 10.85
N PHE A 157 7.79 14.49 10.55
CA PHE A 157 8.21 15.45 9.54
C PHE A 157 7.57 15.10 8.19
N PRO A 158 6.98 16.08 7.47
CA PRO A 158 6.40 15.83 6.16
C PRO A 158 7.48 15.41 5.16
N PRO A 159 7.17 14.52 4.20
CA PRO A 159 8.09 14.25 3.10
C PRO A 159 8.25 15.50 2.22
N ALA A 160 9.43 15.68 1.63
CA ALA A 160 9.63 16.74 0.63
C ALA A 160 8.80 16.43 -0.62
N CYS A 161 8.27 17.47 -1.26
CA CYS A 161 7.57 17.36 -2.53
C CYS A 161 8.57 17.19 -3.68
N THR A 162 9.68 17.93 -3.62
CA THR A 162 10.76 17.83 -4.59
C THR A 162 11.81 16.81 -4.13
N PRO A 163 12.11 15.76 -4.92
CA PRO A 163 13.19 14.84 -4.60
C PRO A 163 14.52 15.60 -4.53
N SER A 164 15.34 15.30 -3.52
CA SER A 164 16.70 15.83 -3.50
C SER A 164 17.52 15.22 -4.65
N GLU A 165 18.38 16.01 -5.30
CA GLU A 165 19.22 15.57 -6.43
C GLU A 165 20.06 14.32 -6.11
N ALA A 166 20.32 14.05 -4.83
CA ALA A 166 21.02 12.85 -4.36
C ALA A 166 20.32 11.51 -4.69
N VAL A 167 18.99 11.50 -4.89
CA VAL A 167 18.26 10.27 -5.25
C VAL A 167 18.36 9.96 -6.75
N ALA A 168 18.62 10.97 -7.60
CA ALA A 168 18.70 10.79 -9.05
C ALA A 168 19.99 10.10 -9.53
N ALA A 169 21.04 10.06 -8.70
CA ALA A 169 22.35 9.52 -9.06
C ALA A 169 22.59 8.06 -8.61
N GLY A 170 21.60 7.39 -8.02
CA GLY A 170 21.77 6.09 -7.35
C GLY A 170 21.26 4.86 -8.10
N GLY A 171 21.10 4.92 -9.43
CA GLY A 171 20.69 3.78 -10.25
C GLY A 171 21.85 3.16 -11.01
N ASN A 172 22.56 2.21 -10.39
CA ASN A 172 23.44 1.24 -11.06
C ASN A 172 22.99 -0.17 -10.71
#